data_AF-L0DAD0-F1
#
_entry.id   AF-L0DAD0-F1
#
_cell.length_a   1.000
_cell.length_b   1.000
_cell.length_c   1.000
_cell.angle_alpha   90.00
_cell.angle_beta   90.00
_cell.angle_gamma   90.00
#
_symmetry.space_group_name_H-M   'P 1'
#
loop_
_entity.id
_entity.type
_entity.pdbx_description
1 polymer ?
#
loop_
_entity_poly.entity_id
_entity_poly.type
_entity_poly.pdbx_seq_one_letter_code
_entity_poly.pdbx_strand_id
1 'polypeptide(L)'
;MIPVFLISHNRLTCLSTMIEQLGRFPGVRPVVVDNASTYPPLLNYLGRVDVEVVRLGEHLGKHAPWLTGLVFEGGPYYAVSDPDLDLSGCPADLFEVLRRALDAHPWAIKCGPSLEIDDIPGDRPWRDQVVGWERQFWSRRLDAGHFRAAIDTTLALYRSVTAFDADAWTAPAIRCDRPYTVRHTPWYSAEVTAEERYYVENMVTTKAHWSRRIYRST
;
A
#
# COMPACT_ATOMS: atom_id res chain seq x y z
N MET A 1 5.10 15.78 10.53
CA MET A 1 5.35 14.71 9.54
C MET A 1 4.13 13.81 9.49
N ILE A 2 3.77 13.29 8.31
CA ILE A 2 2.69 12.33 8.10
C ILE A 2 3.26 10.92 8.38
N PRO A 3 2.74 10.18 9.37
CA PRO A 3 3.14 8.80 9.57
C PRO A 3 2.59 7.93 8.42
N VAL A 4 3.43 7.03 7.90
CA VAL A 4 3.06 6.04 6.89
C VAL A 4 3.21 4.66 7.52
N PHE A 5 2.09 4.05 7.88
CA PHE A 5 2.05 2.73 8.49
C PHE A 5 2.19 1.66 7.39
N LEU A 6 3.33 0.97 7.39
CA LEU A 6 3.65 -0.12 6.48
C LEU A 6 3.26 -1.45 7.10
N ILE A 7 2.28 -2.14 6.53
CA ILE A 7 1.83 -3.45 7.02
C ILE A 7 2.78 -4.52 6.51
N SER A 8 3.65 -5.03 7.38
CA SER A 8 4.66 -6.03 6.99
C SER A 8 4.24 -7.43 7.44
N HIS A 9 4.34 -8.41 6.54
CA HIS A 9 4.25 -9.83 6.89
C HIS A 9 5.16 -10.64 5.98
N ASN A 10 6.22 -11.24 6.53
CA ASN A 10 7.05 -12.26 5.85
C ASN A 10 7.68 -11.87 4.50
N ARG A 11 7.78 -10.57 4.17
CA ARG A 11 8.42 -10.06 2.94
C ARG A 11 9.43 -8.97 3.26
N LEU A 12 10.72 -9.30 3.20
CA LEU A 12 11.81 -8.38 3.50
C LEU A 12 12.04 -7.41 2.34
N THR A 13 12.19 -7.95 1.13
CA THR A 13 12.63 -7.18 -0.04
C THR A 13 11.69 -6.02 -0.34
N CYS A 14 10.39 -6.28 -0.29
CA CYS A 14 9.36 -5.24 -0.46
C CYS A 14 9.44 -4.19 0.66
N LEU A 15 9.53 -4.61 1.91
CA LEU A 15 9.58 -3.70 3.06
C LEU A 15 10.79 -2.76 3.00
N SER A 16 11.99 -3.31 2.80
CA SER A 16 13.22 -2.51 2.80
C SER A 16 13.21 -1.50 1.65
N THR A 17 12.74 -1.91 0.47
CA THR A 17 12.60 -1.03 -0.70
C THR A 17 11.60 0.09 -0.44
N MET A 18 10.42 -0.23 0.13
CA MET A 18 9.40 0.76 0.44
C MET A 18 9.87 1.79 1.47
N ILE A 19 10.60 1.36 2.51
CA ILE A 19 11.19 2.26 3.52
C ILE A 19 12.17 3.24 2.86
N GLU A 20 13.07 2.73 2.02
CA GLU A 20 14.04 3.58 1.28
C GLU A 20 13.33 4.57 0.36
N GLN A 21 12.35 4.09 -0.42
CA GLN A 21 11.60 4.94 -1.34
C GLN A 21 10.78 6.02 -0.63
N LEU A 22 10.24 5.74 0.56
CA LEU A 22 9.52 6.73 1.36
C LEU A 22 10.43 7.88 1.85
N GLY A 23 11.73 7.62 2.02
CA GLY A 23 12.71 8.62 2.47
C GLY A 23 12.87 9.82 1.53
N ARG A 24 12.44 9.71 0.27
CA ARG A 24 12.49 10.81 -0.71
C ARG A 24 11.29 11.76 -0.65
N PHE A 25 10.22 11.40 0.06
CA PHE A 25 9.01 12.22 0.15
C PHE A 25 9.12 13.15 1.37
N PRO A 26 9.07 14.48 1.16
CA PRO A 26 9.23 15.43 2.25
C PRO A 26 8.07 15.35 3.24
N GLY A 27 8.40 15.47 4.52
CA GLY A 27 7.40 15.53 5.58
C GLY A 27 6.72 14.20 5.90
N VAL A 28 7.28 13.07 5.45
CA VAL A 28 6.78 11.71 5.69
C VAL A 28 7.67 10.98 6.69
N ARG A 29 7.07 10.08 7.49
CA ARG A 29 7.79 9.22 8.43
C ARG A 29 7.26 7.78 8.33
N PRO A 30 8.05 6.80 7.88
CA PRO A 30 7.62 5.40 7.88
C PRO A 30 7.52 4.85 9.31
N VAL A 31 6.49 4.02 9.53
CA VAL A 31 6.28 3.23 10.75
C VAL A 31 5.95 1.80 10.31
N VAL A 32 6.76 0.83 10.69
CA VAL A 32 6.53 -0.57 10.32
C VAL A 32 5.59 -1.21 11.33
N VAL A 33 4.50 -1.79 10.85
CA VAL A 33 3.59 -2.62 11.62
C VAL A 33 3.86 -4.08 11.24
N ASP A 34 4.71 -4.76 12.02
CA ASP A 34 5.01 -6.17 11.81
C ASP A 34 3.83 -7.03 12.26
N ASN A 35 3.14 -7.59 11.28
CA ASN A 35 1.90 -8.35 11.43
C ASN A 35 2.19 -9.83 11.73
N ALA A 36 2.91 -10.05 12.83
CA ALA A 36 3.36 -11.36 13.30
C ALA A 36 4.19 -12.14 12.26
N SER A 37 5.25 -11.53 11.73
CA SER A 37 6.17 -12.25 10.82
C SER A 37 6.93 -13.37 11.51
N THR A 38 7.20 -14.42 10.75
CA THR A 38 8.01 -15.59 11.13
C THR A 38 9.27 -15.74 10.27
N TYR A 39 9.41 -14.96 9.19
CA TYR A 39 10.52 -15.06 8.25
C TYR A 39 11.84 -14.55 8.86
N PRO A 40 12.83 -15.42 9.13
CA PRO A 40 14.02 -15.03 9.89
C PRO A 40 14.83 -13.85 9.29
N PRO A 41 15.02 -13.74 7.96
CA PRO A 41 15.68 -12.58 7.38
C PRO A 41 14.96 -11.26 7.65
N LEU A 42 13.62 -11.23 7.55
CA LEU A 42 12.83 -10.06 7.92
C LEU A 42 12.96 -9.74 9.41
N LEU A 43 12.88 -10.74 10.28
CA LEU A 43 13.04 -10.56 11.73
C LEU A 43 14.39 -9.92 12.09
N ASN A 44 15.48 -10.39 11.47
CA ASN A 44 16.81 -9.81 11.67
C ASN A 44 16.91 -8.37 11.14
N TYR A 45 16.27 -8.07 10.01
CA TYR A 45 16.21 -6.71 9.48
C TYR A 45 15.42 -5.76 10.39
N LEU A 46 14.25 -6.17 10.87
CA LEU A 46 13.41 -5.38 11.78
C LEU A 46 14.13 -5.04 13.10
N GLY A 47 15.05 -5.88 13.56
CA GLY A 47 15.86 -5.60 14.75
C GLY A 47 16.98 -4.57 14.56
N ARG A 48 17.21 -4.08 13.33
CA ARG A 48 18.33 -3.20 12.98
C ARG A 48 17.92 -1.95 12.20
N VAL A 49 16.73 -1.95 11.62
CA VAL A 49 16.25 -0.84 10.77
C VAL A 49 16.05 0.43 11.60
N ASP A 50 16.46 1.57 11.04
CA ASP A 50 16.34 2.89 11.69
C ASP A 50 14.98 3.54 11.39
N VAL A 51 13.91 2.81 11.69
CA VAL A 51 12.53 3.31 11.67
C VAL A 51 11.77 2.74 12.85
N GLU A 52 10.65 3.36 13.21
CA GLU A 52 9.78 2.82 14.25
C GLU A 52 9.20 1.47 13.79
N VAL A 53 9.28 0.46 14.66
CA VAL A 53 8.74 -0.88 14.40
C VAL A 53 7.80 -1.28 15.54
N VAL A 54 6.53 -1.49 15.22
CA VAL A 54 5.52 -2.05 16.13
C VAL A 54 5.35 -3.53 15.82
N ARG A 55 5.71 -4.39 16.77
CA ARG A 55 5.62 -5.86 16.65
C ARG A 55 4.30 -6.35 17.20
N LEU A 56 3.49 -7.00 16.37
CA LEU A 56 2.21 -7.59 16.79
C LEU A 56 2.40 -9.05 17.22
N GLY A 57 1.67 -9.45 18.27
CA GLY A 57 1.69 -10.83 18.78
C GLY A 57 0.87 -11.81 17.93
N GLU A 58 0.00 -11.30 17.07
CA GLU A 58 -0.84 -12.09 16.16
C GLU A 58 -1.05 -11.38 14.82
N HIS A 59 -1.46 -12.14 13.82
CA HIS A 59 -1.71 -11.62 12.48
C HIS A 59 -3.12 -10.98 12.39
N LEU A 60 -3.19 -9.66 12.44
CA LEU A 60 -4.42 -8.86 12.36
C LEU A 60 -4.84 -8.48 10.92
N GLY A 61 -4.09 -8.96 9.92
CA GLY A 61 -4.37 -8.69 8.51
C GLY A 61 -4.22 -7.22 8.12
N LYS A 62 -4.84 -6.82 7.01
CA LYS A 62 -4.69 -5.47 6.44
C LYS A 62 -5.26 -4.34 7.31
N HIS A 63 -6.03 -4.68 8.34
CA HIS A 63 -6.59 -3.72 9.29
C HIS A 63 -5.73 -3.51 10.54
N ALA A 64 -4.54 -4.15 10.60
CA ALA A 64 -3.64 -4.08 11.74
C ALA A 64 -3.39 -2.66 12.29
N PRO A 65 -3.12 -1.62 11.47
CA PRO A 65 -2.89 -0.27 12.00
C PRO A 65 -4.10 0.34 12.74
N TRP A 66 -5.32 -0.05 12.37
CA TRP A 66 -6.54 0.45 13.00
C TRP A 66 -6.94 -0.36 14.23
N LEU A 67 -6.87 -1.69 14.14
CA LEU A 67 -7.23 -2.59 15.25
C LEU A 67 -6.33 -2.40 16.48
N THR A 68 -5.12 -1.89 16.27
CA THR A 68 -4.13 -1.59 17.32
C THR A 68 -4.21 -0.15 17.81
N GLY A 69 -5.03 0.68 17.18
CA GLY A 69 -5.18 2.10 17.51
C GLY A 69 -4.06 3.03 17.03
N LEU A 70 -3.01 2.49 16.39
CA LEU A 70 -1.83 3.25 15.97
C LEU A 70 -2.17 4.47 15.10
N VAL A 71 -3.17 4.34 14.22
CA VAL A 71 -3.57 5.42 13.31
C VAL A 71 -4.30 6.58 13.99
N PHE A 72 -4.76 6.41 15.23
CA PHE A 72 -5.46 7.45 15.98
C PHE A 72 -4.51 8.35 16.78
N GLU A 73 -3.24 7.97 16.86
CA GLU A 73 -2.20 8.76 17.53
C GLU A 73 -1.53 9.70 16.51
N GLY A 74 -1.92 10.97 16.48
CA GLY A 74 -1.15 11.97 15.73
C GLY A 74 -1.90 13.16 15.14
N GLY A 75 -1.31 13.69 14.05
CA GLY A 75 -1.74 14.90 13.35
C GLY A 75 -2.96 14.68 12.44
N PRO A 76 -3.33 15.68 11.63
CA PRO A 76 -4.58 15.68 10.88
C PRO A 76 -4.68 14.57 9.81
N TYR A 77 -3.53 14.00 9.38
CA TYR A 77 -3.47 12.93 8.40
C TYR A 77 -2.47 11.84 8.79
N TYR A 78 -2.73 10.63 8.33
CA TYR A 78 -1.83 9.48 8.34
C TYR A 78 -1.98 8.72 7.03
N ALA A 79 -1.00 7.89 6.64
CA ALA A 79 -1.14 7.01 5.49
C ALA A 79 -0.96 5.53 5.89
N VAL A 80 -1.56 4.64 5.10
CA VAL A 80 -1.39 3.20 5.26
C VAL A 80 -1.05 2.57 3.92
N SER A 81 -0.10 1.65 3.91
CA SER A 81 0.29 0.89 2.72
C SER A 81 0.73 -0.53 3.07
N ASP A 82 0.47 -1.46 2.17
CA ASP A 82 1.30 -2.64 2.00
C ASP A 82 2.67 -2.23 1.39
N PRO A 83 3.76 -2.98 1.63
CA PRO A 83 5.11 -2.58 1.21
C PRO A 83 5.46 -2.96 -0.23
N ASP A 84 4.50 -3.39 -1.05
CA ASP A 84 4.75 -3.98 -2.37
C ASP A 84 4.51 -3.01 -3.53
N LEU A 85 4.90 -1.75 -3.32
CA LEU A 85 4.83 -0.69 -4.33
C LEU A 85 6.23 -0.23 -4.74
N ASP A 86 6.38 0.08 -6.03
CA ASP A 86 7.50 0.86 -6.54
C ASP A 86 7.02 2.30 -6.74
N LEU A 87 7.54 3.17 -5.88
CA LEU A 87 7.25 4.59 -5.85
C LEU A 87 8.22 5.42 -6.70
N SER A 88 9.26 4.84 -7.29
CA SER A 88 10.42 5.57 -7.87
C SER A 88 10.03 6.59 -8.95
N GLY A 89 9.05 6.26 -9.79
CA GLY A 89 8.54 7.14 -10.85
C GLY A 89 7.56 8.23 -10.40
N CYS A 90 7.09 8.20 -9.16
CA CYS A 90 6.11 9.16 -8.67
C CYS A 90 6.76 10.54 -8.41
N PRO A 91 6.07 11.68 -8.53
CA PRO A 91 6.64 12.96 -8.09
C PRO A 91 6.81 13.04 -6.57
N ALA A 92 7.86 13.74 -6.11
CA ALA A 92 8.18 13.86 -4.68
C ALA A 92 7.14 14.66 -3.88
N ASP A 93 6.32 15.49 -4.54
CA ASP A 93 5.24 16.26 -3.93
C ASP A 93 3.92 15.46 -3.76
N LEU A 94 3.94 14.14 -4.00
CA LEU A 94 2.77 13.24 -3.89
C LEU A 94 1.92 13.53 -2.65
N PHE A 95 2.49 13.50 -1.45
CA PHE A 95 1.73 13.66 -0.21
C PHE A 95 1.06 15.04 -0.07
N GLU A 96 1.67 16.09 -0.61
CA GLU A 96 1.06 17.42 -0.66
C GLU A 96 -0.11 17.44 -1.65
N VAL A 97 0.00 16.75 -2.79
CA VAL A 97 -1.10 16.56 -3.75
C VAL A 97 -2.25 15.77 -3.12
N LEU A 98 -1.97 14.66 -2.45
CA LEU A 98 -2.99 13.87 -1.74
C LEU A 98 -3.73 14.71 -0.70
N ARG A 99 -3.00 15.52 0.07
CA ARG A 99 -3.57 16.41 1.07
C ARG A 99 -4.49 17.46 0.45
N ARG A 100 -4.02 18.15 -0.61
CA ARG A 100 -4.83 19.16 -1.34
C ARG A 100 -6.08 18.55 -1.95
N ALA A 101 -5.97 17.35 -2.51
CA ALA A 101 -7.11 16.62 -3.07
C ALA A 101 -8.16 16.33 -1.99
N LEU A 102 -7.73 15.84 -0.82
CA LEU A 102 -8.64 15.64 0.30
C LEU A 102 -9.29 16.97 0.70
N ASP A 103 -8.52 18.04 0.89
CA ASP A 103 -9.02 19.33 1.37
C ASP A 103 -10.02 19.99 0.41
N ALA A 104 -9.82 19.82 -0.90
CA ALA A 104 -10.77 20.25 -1.92
C ALA A 104 -12.06 19.40 -1.95
N HIS A 105 -12.01 18.17 -1.44
CA HIS A 105 -13.10 17.20 -1.51
C HIS A 105 -13.47 16.63 -0.12
N PRO A 106 -14.17 17.40 0.75
CA PRO A 106 -14.47 16.99 2.12
C PRO A 106 -15.29 15.70 2.27
N TRP A 107 -15.96 15.25 1.21
CA TRP A 107 -16.70 13.98 1.17
C TRP A 107 -15.78 12.75 1.12
N ALA A 108 -14.52 12.91 0.74
CA ALA A 108 -13.55 11.83 0.63
C ALA A 108 -12.84 11.60 1.97
N ILE A 109 -12.73 10.32 2.34
CA ILE A 109 -12.04 9.86 3.55
C ILE A 109 -10.54 9.68 3.28
N LYS A 110 -10.22 9.21 2.08
CA LYS A 110 -8.84 8.88 1.70
C LYS A 110 -8.49 9.21 0.25
N CYS A 111 -7.22 9.47 0.02
CA CYS A 111 -6.67 9.73 -1.30
C CYS A 111 -5.34 9.01 -1.47
N GLY A 112 -5.08 8.49 -2.66
CA GLY A 112 -3.84 7.78 -2.98
C GLY A 112 -3.47 7.89 -4.46
N PRO A 113 -2.26 7.47 -4.83
CA PRO A 113 -1.87 7.36 -6.23
C PRO A 113 -2.72 6.28 -6.94
N SER A 114 -2.85 6.39 -8.25
CA SER A 114 -3.38 5.26 -9.05
C SER A 114 -2.30 4.21 -9.27
N LEU A 115 -2.70 2.95 -9.41
CA LEU A 115 -1.80 1.89 -9.85
C LEU A 115 -1.59 2.00 -11.35
N GLU A 116 -0.33 2.05 -11.77
CA GLU A 116 0.05 2.03 -13.18
C GLU A 116 -0.26 0.67 -13.81
N ILE A 117 -0.84 0.70 -15.00
CA ILE A 117 -1.29 -0.49 -15.72
C ILE A 117 -0.95 -0.49 -17.21
N ASP A 118 -0.48 0.65 -17.74
CA ASP A 118 -0.15 0.77 -19.16
C ASP A 118 1.23 0.19 -19.49
N ASP A 119 2.10 0.03 -18.48
CA ASP A 119 3.47 -0.46 -18.65
C ASP A 119 3.74 -1.87 -18.09
N ILE A 120 2.68 -2.61 -17.70
CA ILE A 120 2.82 -4.01 -17.30
C ILE A 120 3.28 -4.84 -18.51
N PRO A 121 4.44 -5.53 -18.44
CA PRO A 121 4.99 -6.27 -19.57
C PRO A 121 4.05 -7.35 -20.10
N GLY A 122 3.97 -7.47 -21.43
CA GLY A 122 3.01 -8.35 -22.13
C GLY A 122 3.14 -9.84 -21.83
N ASP A 123 4.31 -10.27 -21.38
CA ASP A 123 4.64 -11.66 -21.01
C ASP A 123 4.27 -12.00 -19.55
N ARG A 124 3.71 -11.07 -18.77
CA ARG A 124 3.36 -11.31 -17.37
C ARG A 124 2.10 -12.19 -17.26
N PRO A 125 2.13 -13.30 -16.49
CA PRO A 125 1.05 -14.31 -16.46
C PRO A 125 -0.36 -13.78 -16.14
N TRP A 126 -0.46 -12.66 -15.42
CA TRP A 126 -1.73 -12.10 -14.93
C TRP A 126 -2.08 -10.75 -15.53
N ARG A 127 -1.31 -10.27 -16.51
CA ARG A 127 -1.44 -8.92 -17.06
C ARG A 127 -2.89 -8.58 -17.42
N ASP A 128 -3.52 -9.38 -18.26
CA ASP A 128 -4.85 -9.04 -18.78
C ASP A 128 -5.93 -9.04 -17.69
N GLN A 129 -5.78 -9.90 -16.67
CA GLN A 129 -6.67 -9.91 -15.51
C GLN A 129 -6.46 -8.69 -14.62
N VAL A 130 -5.20 -8.32 -14.35
CA VAL A 130 -4.82 -7.13 -13.58
C VAL A 130 -5.33 -5.87 -14.28
N VAL A 131 -5.01 -5.71 -15.56
CA VAL A 131 -5.44 -4.58 -16.38
C VAL A 131 -6.97 -4.52 -16.45
N GLY A 132 -7.63 -5.66 -16.69
CA GLY A 132 -9.09 -5.75 -16.73
C GLY A 132 -9.75 -5.33 -15.42
N TRP A 133 -9.20 -5.76 -14.28
CA TRP A 133 -9.67 -5.37 -12.96
C TRP A 133 -9.44 -3.89 -12.67
N GLU A 134 -8.22 -3.40 -12.90
CA GLU A 134 -7.79 -2.08 -12.44
C GLU A 134 -8.36 -0.94 -13.29
N ARG A 135 -8.67 -1.20 -14.57
CA ARG A 135 -9.29 -0.22 -15.50
C ARG A 135 -10.55 0.44 -14.95
N GLN A 136 -11.30 -0.25 -14.09
CA GLN A 136 -12.51 0.33 -13.49
C GLN A 136 -12.18 1.59 -12.66
N PHE A 137 -11.01 1.65 -12.03
CA PHE A 137 -10.59 2.76 -11.18
C PHE A 137 -10.12 3.99 -11.98
N TRP A 138 -9.93 3.84 -13.29
CA TRP A 138 -9.58 4.89 -14.24
C TRP A 138 -10.79 5.48 -14.99
N SER A 139 -12.00 4.97 -14.73
CA SER A 139 -13.18 5.31 -15.54
C SER A 139 -13.94 6.55 -15.06
N ARG A 140 -14.00 6.78 -13.75
CA ARG A 140 -14.85 7.82 -13.15
C ARG A 140 -14.03 9.07 -12.81
N ARG A 141 -13.79 9.92 -13.81
CA ARG A 141 -13.07 11.18 -13.62
C ARG A 141 -13.83 12.11 -12.67
N LEU A 142 -13.12 12.65 -11.69
CA LEU A 142 -13.62 13.61 -10.71
C LEU A 142 -13.30 15.05 -11.15
N ASP A 143 -12.08 15.27 -11.62
CA ASP A 143 -11.58 16.54 -12.17
C ASP A 143 -10.37 16.30 -13.10
N ALA A 144 -9.62 17.35 -13.44
CA ALA A 144 -8.47 17.25 -14.35
C ALA A 144 -7.33 16.36 -13.80
N GLY A 145 -7.21 16.19 -12.48
CA GLY A 145 -6.11 15.46 -11.85
C GLY A 145 -6.54 14.23 -11.05
N HIS A 146 -7.84 13.88 -11.01
CA HIS A 146 -8.34 12.87 -10.09
C HIS A 146 -9.48 12.01 -10.65
N PHE A 147 -9.61 10.82 -10.06
CA PHE A 147 -10.71 9.88 -10.26
C PHE A 147 -11.40 9.57 -8.94
N ARG A 148 -12.72 9.39 -8.97
CA ARG A 148 -13.50 8.87 -7.84
C ARG A 148 -13.52 7.35 -7.92
N ALA A 149 -12.63 6.70 -7.18
CA ALA A 149 -12.40 5.27 -7.25
C ALA A 149 -11.96 4.71 -5.88
N ALA A 150 -12.35 3.47 -5.59
CA ALA A 150 -11.94 2.79 -4.38
C ALA A 150 -10.41 2.58 -4.37
N ILE A 151 -9.82 2.69 -3.18
CA ILE A 151 -8.42 2.35 -2.91
C ILE A 151 -8.47 1.34 -1.78
N ASP A 152 -7.63 0.32 -1.76
CA ASP A 152 -7.52 -0.59 -0.61
C ASP A 152 -6.43 -0.09 0.36
N THR A 153 -5.49 -0.96 0.73
CA THR A 153 -4.24 -0.68 1.45
C THR A 153 -3.08 -0.36 0.50
N THR A 154 -3.37 0.23 -0.64
CA THR A 154 -2.39 0.69 -1.64
C THR A 154 -2.07 2.17 -1.38
N LEU A 155 -1.01 2.47 -0.61
CA LEU A 155 -0.56 3.80 -0.18
C LEU A 155 -1.65 4.88 -0.19
N ALA A 156 -2.53 4.85 0.81
CA ALA A 156 -3.62 5.82 0.91
C ALA A 156 -3.40 6.75 2.10
N LEU A 157 -3.48 8.06 1.86
CA LEU A 157 -3.55 9.11 2.88
C LEU A 157 -4.99 9.22 3.38
N TYR A 158 -5.16 9.17 4.70
CA TYR A 158 -6.43 9.24 5.41
C TYR A 158 -6.52 10.52 6.22
N ARG A 159 -7.75 10.99 6.46
CA ARG A 159 -8.05 11.96 7.51
C ARG A 159 -8.10 11.25 8.88
N SER A 160 -7.52 11.88 9.90
CA SER A 160 -7.51 11.36 11.29
C SER A 160 -8.90 11.27 11.94
N VAL A 161 -9.84 12.14 11.55
CA VAL A 161 -11.15 12.29 12.20
C VAL A 161 -12.22 11.30 11.74
N THR A 162 -11.90 10.43 10.79
CA THR A 162 -12.87 9.47 10.23
C THR A 162 -12.90 8.17 11.04
N ALA A 163 -14.05 7.90 11.66
CA ALA A 163 -14.26 6.71 12.48
C ALA A 163 -14.06 5.40 11.68
N PHE A 164 -13.57 4.39 12.40
CA PHE A 164 -13.19 3.04 11.97
C PHE A 164 -14.24 2.25 11.16
N ASP A 165 -15.52 2.64 11.20
CA ASP A 165 -16.64 1.85 10.66
C ASP A 165 -16.84 1.91 9.14
N ALA A 166 -16.07 2.73 8.42
CA ALA A 166 -16.00 2.59 6.97
C ALA A 166 -15.01 1.46 6.65
N ASP A 167 -15.51 0.27 6.30
CA ASP A 167 -14.70 -0.78 5.65
C ASP A 167 -13.75 -0.07 4.67
N ALA A 168 -12.43 -0.21 4.89
CA ALA A 168 -11.42 0.51 4.13
C ALA A 168 -11.63 0.36 2.61
N TRP A 169 -12.28 -0.71 2.16
CA TRP A 169 -12.68 -0.89 0.77
C TRP A 169 -13.82 0.03 0.30
N THR A 170 -14.82 0.28 1.15
CA THR A 170 -16.03 1.06 0.85
C THR A 170 -15.90 2.55 1.18
N ALA A 171 -14.88 2.92 1.96
CA ALA A 171 -14.60 4.31 2.32
C ALA A 171 -14.48 5.19 1.05
N PRO A 172 -15.22 6.32 0.97
CA PRO A 172 -15.12 7.25 -0.15
C PRO A 172 -13.67 7.67 -0.41
N ALA A 173 -13.22 7.43 -1.64
CA ALA A 173 -11.82 7.57 -2.00
C ALA A 173 -11.61 8.32 -3.32
N ILE A 174 -10.43 8.94 -3.41
CA ILE A 174 -9.94 9.67 -4.58
C ILE A 174 -8.62 9.05 -5.02
N ARG A 175 -8.49 8.70 -6.29
CA ARG A 175 -7.21 8.34 -6.88
C ARG A 175 -6.66 9.48 -7.72
N CYS A 176 -5.36 9.73 -7.64
CA CYS A 176 -4.71 10.71 -8.50
C CYS A 176 -4.53 10.18 -9.94
N ASP A 177 -4.59 11.08 -10.89
CA ASP A 177 -4.17 10.85 -12.27
C ASP A 177 -2.64 10.94 -12.41
N ARG A 178 -2.13 10.59 -13.59
CA ARG A 178 -0.74 10.79 -13.96
C ARG A 178 -0.36 12.28 -13.80
N PRO A 179 0.85 12.58 -13.30
CA PRO A 179 1.98 11.66 -13.08
C PRO A 179 2.01 10.95 -11.71
N TYR A 180 0.97 11.07 -10.87
CA TYR A 180 0.94 10.49 -9.52
C TYR A 180 0.47 9.03 -9.53
N THR A 181 1.20 8.19 -10.26
CA THR A 181 1.00 6.74 -10.32
C THR A 181 2.15 5.98 -9.65
N VAL A 182 1.87 4.75 -9.22
CA VAL A 182 2.85 3.84 -8.61
C VAL A 182 2.66 2.44 -9.20
N ARG A 183 3.71 1.62 -9.21
CA ARG A 183 3.64 0.25 -9.71
C ARG A 183 3.44 -0.72 -8.54
N HIS A 184 2.54 -1.68 -8.70
CA HIS A 184 2.40 -2.78 -7.74
C HIS A 184 3.39 -3.90 -8.10
N THR A 185 4.47 -4.05 -7.34
CA THR A 185 5.67 -4.81 -7.74
C THR A 185 5.42 -6.28 -8.10
N PRO A 186 4.49 -7.02 -7.44
CA PRO A 186 4.11 -8.38 -7.87
C PRO A 186 3.62 -8.50 -9.32
N TRP A 187 3.12 -7.43 -9.94
CA TRP A 187 2.63 -7.48 -11.33
C TRP A 187 3.76 -7.44 -12.37
N TYR A 188 4.97 -7.06 -11.93
CA TYR A 188 6.13 -6.87 -12.80
C TYR A 188 7.18 -7.98 -12.62
N SER A 189 7.04 -8.83 -11.60
CA SER A 189 7.89 -10.02 -11.42
C SER A 189 7.43 -11.18 -12.29
N ALA A 190 8.40 -11.89 -12.89
CA ALA A 190 8.19 -13.18 -13.54
C ALA A 190 8.75 -14.34 -12.71
N GLU A 191 9.51 -14.04 -11.65
CA GLU A 191 10.25 -15.02 -10.88
C GLU A 191 9.55 -15.28 -9.55
N VAL A 192 9.61 -16.54 -9.10
CA VAL A 192 9.18 -16.95 -7.76
C VAL A 192 10.43 -17.22 -6.93
N THR A 193 10.83 -16.21 -6.17
CA THR A 193 11.98 -16.23 -5.27
C THR A 193 11.75 -17.11 -4.05
N ALA A 194 12.81 -17.42 -3.31
CA ALA A 194 12.70 -18.15 -2.03
C ALA A 194 11.88 -17.37 -0.99
N GLU A 195 11.99 -16.03 -0.98
CA GLU A 195 11.17 -15.16 -0.13
C GLU A 195 9.67 -15.28 -0.51
N GLU A 196 9.33 -15.21 -1.79
CA GLU A 196 7.94 -15.33 -2.23
C GLU A 196 7.34 -16.70 -1.94
N ARG A 197 8.12 -17.78 -2.13
CA ARG A 197 7.70 -19.13 -1.71
C ARG A 197 7.40 -19.18 -0.22
N TYR A 198 8.33 -18.68 0.61
CA TYR A 198 8.13 -18.63 2.05
C TYR A 198 6.87 -17.85 2.42
N TYR A 199 6.68 -16.67 1.82
CA TYR A 199 5.50 -15.84 2.05
C TYR A 199 4.22 -16.59 1.73
N VAL A 200 4.13 -17.24 0.56
CA VAL A 200 2.94 -17.95 0.07
C VAL A 200 2.62 -19.18 0.91
N GLU A 201 3.63 -19.95 1.30
CA GLU A 201 3.49 -21.13 2.15
C GLU A 201 3.01 -20.78 3.56
N ASN A 202 3.37 -19.58 4.05
CA ASN A 202 3.06 -19.10 5.39
C ASN A 202 1.91 -18.07 5.44
N MET A 203 1.14 -17.89 4.36
CA MET A 203 -0.01 -16.98 4.40
C MET A 203 -1.12 -17.52 5.31
N VAL A 204 -1.42 -16.78 6.38
CA VAL A 204 -2.43 -17.15 7.38
C VAL A 204 -3.87 -16.99 6.88
N THR A 205 -4.10 -16.20 5.80
CA THR A 205 -5.47 -15.84 5.35
C THR A 205 -5.76 -16.12 3.88
N THR A 206 -7.02 -16.42 3.57
CA THR A 206 -7.56 -16.65 2.20
C THR A 206 -7.88 -15.37 1.41
N LYS A 207 -7.68 -14.18 1.99
CA LYS A 207 -8.16 -12.88 1.44
C LYS A 207 -7.10 -12.04 0.70
N ALA A 208 -5.87 -12.53 0.53
CA ALA A 208 -4.88 -11.85 -0.31
C ALA A 208 -5.23 -12.03 -1.81
N HIS A 209 -5.85 -11.01 -2.39
CA HIS A 209 -6.49 -11.12 -3.71
C HIS A 209 -5.51 -11.48 -4.84
N TRP A 210 -4.33 -10.84 -4.86
CA TRP A 210 -3.34 -11.06 -5.92
C TRP A 210 -2.31 -12.13 -5.58
N SER A 211 -1.77 -12.15 -4.37
CA SER A 211 -0.65 -13.04 -4.00
C SER A 211 -0.99 -14.52 -4.23
N ARG A 212 -2.18 -15.00 -3.85
CA ARG A 212 -2.51 -16.42 -4.02
C ARG A 212 -2.73 -16.80 -5.49
N ARG A 213 -3.25 -15.88 -6.31
CA ARG A 213 -3.40 -16.09 -7.75
C ARG A 213 -2.03 -16.18 -8.42
N ILE A 214 -1.12 -15.29 -8.05
CA ILE A 214 0.20 -15.20 -8.68
C ILE A 214 1.07 -16.44 -8.45
N TYR A 215 1.05 -17.02 -7.24
CA TYR A 215 2.06 -18.01 -6.84
C TYR A 215 1.57 -19.46 -6.67
N ARG A 216 0.29 -19.78 -6.95
CA ARG A 216 -0.24 -21.18 -6.87
C ARG A 216 -0.47 -21.87 -8.21
N SER A 217 -0.15 -21.22 -9.32
CA SER A 217 -0.33 -21.76 -10.69
C SER A 217 0.97 -22.24 -11.35
N THR A 218 2.07 -22.25 -10.61
CA THR A 218 3.31 -22.96 -10.95
C THR A 218 3.32 -24.31 -10.24
#